data_AF-A0A533X4C7-F1
#
_entry.id   AF-A0A533X4C7-F1
#
_cell.length_a   1.000
_cell.length_b   1.000
_cell.length_c   1.000
_cell.angle_alpha   90.00
_cell.angle_beta   90.00
_cell.angle_gamma   90.00
#
_symmetry.space_group_name_H-M   'P 1'
#
loop_
_entity.id
_entity.type
_entity.pdbx_description
1 polymer ?
#
loop_
_entity_poly.entity_id
_entity_poly.type
_entity_poly.pdbx_seq_one_letter_code
_entity_poly.pdbx_strand_id
1 'polypeptide(L)'
;MGKVEGYYTLHSELPTLPHDIGKGVREMNFVAAFSPEFSSNLALIVRLGLARKDEVSIPSGRVVPYELLTRMVDMLPRSEEEAGAVDFGARRVELLGERNGREVRLVYDCMSGPHPRWRGGRALGTGVPASLGAQWLAEGSV
;
A
#
# COMPACT_ATOMS: atom_id res chain seq x y z
N MET A 1 6.77 -6.85 13.77
CA MET A 1 5.46 -6.80 13.09
C MET A 1 4.54 -7.87 13.66
N GLY A 2 3.22 -7.62 13.71
CA GLY A 2 2.22 -8.62 14.09
C GLY A 2 1.80 -9.52 12.92
N LYS A 3 0.99 -10.54 13.21
CA LYS A 3 0.41 -11.42 12.18
C LYS A 3 -0.82 -10.74 11.57
N VAL A 4 -0.85 -10.62 10.24
CA VAL A 4 -1.97 -10.07 9.47
C VAL A 4 -2.10 -10.88 8.18
N GLU A 5 -3.33 -11.00 7.67
CA GLU A 5 -3.56 -11.65 6.37
C GLU A 5 -3.05 -10.75 5.24
N GLY A 6 -2.32 -11.37 4.31
CA GLY A 6 -1.74 -10.69 3.15
C GLY A 6 -2.32 -11.24 1.85
N TYR A 7 -2.47 -10.35 0.87
CA TYR A 7 -2.95 -10.66 -0.47
C TYR A 7 -1.84 -10.36 -1.48
N TYR A 8 -1.57 -11.31 -2.37
CA TYR A 8 -0.70 -11.05 -3.51
C TYR A 8 -1.35 -10.01 -4.43
N THR A 9 -0.60 -8.97 -4.75
CA THR A 9 -1.06 -7.93 -5.66
C THR A 9 0.07 -7.52 -6.59
N LEU A 10 -0.32 -6.99 -7.75
CA LEU A 10 0.60 -6.32 -8.64
C LEU A 10 1.14 -5.06 -7.98
N HIS A 11 2.42 -4.77 -8.24
CA HIS A 11 3.08 -3.55 -7.81
C HIS A 11 4.11 -3.13 -8.85
N SER A 12 4.40 -1.83 -8.95
CA SER A 12 5.15 -1.25 -10.06
C SER A 12 6.61 -1.67 -10.12
N GLU A 13 7.20 -2.14 -9.02
CA GLU A 13 8.61 -2.57 -9.03
C GLU A 13 8.80 -4.01 -9.54
N LEU A 14 7.75 -4.85 -9.53
CA LEU A 14 7.84 -6.26 -9.92
C LEU A 14 8.39 -6.47 -11.34
N PRO A 15 8.08 -5.63 -12.35
CA PRO A 15 8.61 -5.81 -13.70
C PRO A 15 10.08 -5.43 -13.86
N THR A 16 10.63 -4.56 -13.03
CA THR A 16 11.96 -3.96 -13.24
C THR A 16 12.98 -4.40 -12.20
N LEU A 17 12.60 -4.44 -10.92
CA LEU A 17 13.52 -4.67 -9.81
C LEU A 17 14.27 -6.02 -9.87
N PRO A 18 13.64 -7.15 -10.27
CA PRO A 18 14.36 -8.42 -10.44
C PRO A 18 15.51 -8.34 -11.45
N HIS A 19 15.32 -7.55 -12.52
CA HIS A 19 16.33 -7.29 -13.54
C HIS A 19 17.38 -6.31 -13.03
N ASP A 20 16.97 -5.17 -12.49
CA ASP A 20 17.85 -4.06 -12.12
C ASP A 20 18.81 -4.39 -10.97
N ILE A 21 18.37 -5.27 -10.05
CA ILE A 21 19.24 -5.79 -8.98
C ILE A 21 20.40 -6.62 -9.56
N GLY A 22 20.22 -7.25 -10.74
CA GLY A 22 21.27 -8.00 -11.42
C GLY A 22 21.81 -9.20 -10.63
N LYS A 23 21.02 -9.77 -9.71
CA LYS A 23 21.40 -10.92 -8.86
C LYS A 23 20.72 -12.22 -9.24
N GLY A 24 20.08 -12.30 -10.40
CA GLY A 24 19.40 -13.51 -10.86
C GLY A 24 18.18 -13.86 -10.01
N VAL A 25 17.38 -12.86 -9.65
CA VAL A 25 16.12 -13.04 -8.92
C VAL A 25 15.19 -13.93 -9.75
N ARG A 26 14.79 -15.09 -9.19
CA ARG A 26 13.95 -16.08 -9.88
C ARG A 26 12.46 -15.82 -9.71
N GLU A 27 12.09 -15.32 -8.53
CA GLU A 27 10.72 -15.05 -8.14
C GLU A 27 10.72 -13.81 -7.26
N MET A 28 9.76 -12.93 -7.48
CA MET A 28 9.51 -11.77 -6.64
C MET A 28 8.01 -11.55 -6.52
N ASN A 29 7.54 -11.45 -5.28
CA ASN A 29 6.13 -11.22 -4.96
C ASN A 29 5.97 -9.94 -4.16
N PHE A 30 4.84 -9.28 -4.33
CA PHE A 30 4.41 -8.17 -3.48
C PHE A 30 3.12 -8.55 -2.77
N VAL A 31 3.11 -8.35 -1.45
CA VAL A 31 1.98 -8.70 -0.58
C VAL A 31 1.50 -7.44 0.13
N ALA A 32 0.24 -7.10 -0.07
CA ALA A 32 -0.43 -6.06 0.70
C ALA A 32 -1.28 -6.70 1.79
N ALA A 33 -1.19 -6.18 3.01
CA ALA A 33 -1.93 -6.70 4.15
C ALA A 33 -2.95 -5.68 4.65
N PHE A 34 -4.15 -6.17 4.96
CA PHE A 34 -5.26 -5.37 5.47
C PHE A 34 -5.86 -6.06 6.70
N SER A 35 -6.54 -5.30 7.55
CA SER A 35 -7.27 -5.92 8.67
C SER A 35 -8.41 -6.79 8.12
N PRO A 36 -8.72 -7.93 8.77
CA PRO A 36 -9.85 -8.77 8.36
C PRO A 36 -11.18 -8.01 8.27
N GLU A 37 -11.41 -7.09 9.21
CA GLU A 37 -12.58 -6.21 9.22
C GLU A 37 -12.65 -5.34 7.96
N PHE A 38 -11.54 -4.69 7.59
CA PHE A 38 -11.47 -3.87 6.37
C PHE A 38 -11.74 -4.71 5.12
N SER A 39 -11.09 -5.87 5.00
CA SER A 39 -11.27 -6.78 3.87
C SER A 39 -12.73 -7.27 3.75
N SER A 40 -13.37 -7.61 4.87
CA SER A 40 -14.77 -8.04 4.91
C SER A 40 -15.72 -6.94 4.45
N ASN A 41 -15.53 -5.71 4.97
CA ASN A 41 -16.34 -4.55 4.59
C ASN A 41 -16.19 -4.22 3.10
N LEU A 42 -14.97 -4.26 2.57
CA LEU A 42 -14.71 -4.04 1.15
C LEU A 42 -15.36 -5.14 0.28
N ALA A 43 -15.28 -6.40 0.70
CA ALA A 43 -15.92 -7.51 0.00
C ALA A 43 -17.45 -7.35 -0.05
N LEU A 44 -18.08 -6.85 1.02
CA LEU A 44 -19.51 -6.55 1.03
C LEU A 44 -19.85 -5.45 0.03
N ILE A 45 -19.11 -4.34 0.02
CA ILE A 45 -19.29 -3.23 -0.94
C ILE A 45 -19.23 -3.74 -2.39
N VAL A 46 -18.25 -4.60 -2.70
CA VAL A 46 -18.10 -5.20 -4.02
C VAL A 46 -19.28 -6.11 -4.35
N ARG A 47 -19.69 -6.99 -3.43
CA ARG A 47 -20.80 -7.94 -3.63
C ARG A 47 -22.14 -7.24 -3.86
N LEU A 48 -22.35 -6.08 -3.23
CA LEU A 48 -23.54 -5.24 -3.44
C LEU A 48 -23.51 -4.49 -4.79
N GLY A 49 -22.41 -4.57 -5.54
CA GLY A 49 -22.26 -3.87 -6.81
C GLY A 49 -21.91 -2.38 -6.67
N LEU A 50 -21.59 -1.90 -5.47
CA LEU A 50 -21.26 -0.49 -5.22
C LEU A 50 -19.88 -0.10 -5.76
N ALA A 51 -19.03 -1.07 -6.08
CA ALA A 51 -17.74 -0.84 -6.73
C ALA A 51 -17.82 -0.77 -8.27
N ARG A 52 -19.02 -0.93 -8.86
CA ARG A 52 -19.22 -0.90 -10.32
C ARG A 52 -19.02 0.50 -10.89
N LYS A 53 -18.32 0.57 -12.03
CA LYS A 53 -18.03 1.81 -12.76
C LYS A 53 -18.96 2.04 -13.95
N ASP A 54 -19.81 1.09 -14.26
CA ASP A 54 -20.80 1.20 -15.31
C ASP A 54 -22.14 1.72 -14.77
N GLU A 55 -22.87 2.44 -15.62
CA GLU A 55 -24.12 3.12 -15.27
C GLU A 55 -25.25 2.11 -15.05
N VAL A 56 -26.03 2.33 -13.99
CA VAL A 56 -27.25 1.56 -13.69
C VAL A 56 -28.46 2.49 -13.69
N SER A 57 -29.61 1.99 -14.17
CA SER A 57 -30.87 2.72 -14.16
C SER A 57 -31.68 2.39 -12.92
N ILE A 58 -32.16 3.42 -12.23
CA ILE A 58 -33.08 3.36 -11.09
C ILE A 58 -34.26 4.30 -11.34
N PRO A 59 -35.37 4.20 -10.59
CA PRO A 59 -36.55 5.04 -10.82
C PRO A 59 -36.28 6.55 -10.79
N SER A 60 -35.29 6.99 -10.01
CA SER A 60 -34.88 8.40 -9.90
C SER A 60 -33.89 8.86 -10.98
N GLY A 61 -33.44 7.98 -11.87
CA GLY A 61 -32.51 8.32 -12.94
C GLY A 61 -31.38 7.30 -13.12
N ARG A 62 -30.30 7.73 -13.78
CA ARG A 62 -29.13 6.90 -14.03
C ARG A 62 -28.02 7.28 -13.08
N VAL A 63 -27.29 6.28 -12.57
CA VAL A 63 -26.23 6.47 -11.57
C VAL A 63 -25.07 5.52 -11.84
N VAL A 64 -23.84 5.99 -11.61
CA VAL A 64 -22.67 5.12 -11.52
C VAL A 64 -22.46 4.76 -10.04
N PRO A 65 -22.63 3.49 -9.62
CA PRO A 65 -22.59 3.10 -8.21
C PRO A 65 -21.30 3.54 -7.49
N TYR A 66 -20.15 3.43 -8.17
CA TYR A 66 -18.87 3.87 -7.64
C TYR A 66 -18.83 5.37 -7.33
N GLU A 67 -19.35 6.22 -8.22
CA GLU A 67 -19.38 7.67 -7.99
C GLU A 67 -20.29 8.05 -6.82
N LEU A 68 -21.45 7.39 -6.74
CA LEU A 68 -22.36 7.56 -5.60
C LEU A 68 -21.68 7.15 -4.29
N LEU A 69 -21.03 5.98 -4.25
CA LEU A 69 -20.30 5.51 -3.08
C LEU A 69 -19.21 6.49 -2.66
N THR A 70 -18.36 6.96 -3.59
CA THR A 70 -17.33 7.96 -3.30
C THR A 70 -17.93 9.23 -2.72
N ARG A 71 -19.03 9.72 -3.30
CA ARG A 71 -19.71 10.91 -2.78
C ARG A 71 -20.24 10.70 -1.36
N MET A 72 -20.77 9.52 -1.03
CA MET A 72 -21.23 9.20 0.32
C MET A 72 -20.07 9.16 1.31
N VAL A 73 -18.93 8.58 0.93
CA VAL A 73 -17.71 8.54 1.75
C VAL A 73 -17.20 9.96 2.03
N ASP A 74 -17.19 10.84 1.02
CA ASP A 74 -16.74 12.23 1.18
C ASP A 74 -17.63 13.07 2.14
N MET A 75 -18.88 12.64 2.34
CA MET A 75 -19.81 13.29 3.26
C MET A 75 -19.76 12.74 4.68
N LEU A 76 -19.00 11.65 4.92
CA LEU A 76 -18.84 11.13 6.27
C LEU A 76 -18.20 12.21 7.17
N PRO A 77 -18.71 12.40 8.39
CA PRO A 77 -18.11 13.35 9.31
C PRO A 77 -16.68 12.89 9.61
N ARG A 78 -15.70 13.77 9.40
CA ARG A 78 -14.33 13.53 9.88
C ARG A 78 -14.38 13.56 11.40
N SER A 79 -14.14 12.44 12.07
CA SER A 79 -14.22 12.41 13.53
C SER A 79 -12.96 13.00 14.17
N GLU A 80 -13.10 13.60 15.35
CA GLU A 80 -11.93 14.02 16.14
C GLU A 80 -11.05 12.81 16.56
N GLU A 81 -11.65 11.61 16.65
CA GLU A 81 -10.93 10.33 16.83
C GLU A 81 -10.02 9.98 15.64
N GLU A 82 -10.46 10.25 14.40
CA GLU A 82 -9.61 10.10 13.20
C GLU A 82 -8.45 11.10 13.19
N ALA A 83 -8.65 12.30 13.76
CA ALA A 83 -7.59 13.30 13.90
C ALA A 83 -6.51 12.90 14.93
N GLY A 84 -6.87 12.03 15.90
CA GLY A 84 -5.96 11.41 16.87
C GLY A 84 -5.43 10.04 16.46
N ALA A 85 -5.88 9.49 15.33
CA ALA A 85 -5.49 8.16 14.88
C ALA A 85 -3.98 8.10 14.59
N VAL A 86 -3.31 7.18 15.28
CA VAL A 86 -1.87 7.00 15.21
C VAL A 86 -1.53 6.24 13.93
N ASP A 87 -1.13 6.95 12.88
CA ASP A 87 -0.80 6.36 11.59
C ASP A 87 0.62 5.74 11.58
N PHE A 88 0.67 4.41 11.47
CA PHE A 88 1.91 3.65 11.28
C PHE A 88 2.00 3.08 9.86
N GLY A 89 3.19 3.22 9.26
CA GLY A 89 3.62 2.45 8.11
C GLY A 89 4.48 1.26 8.55
N ALA A 90 4.27 0.10 7.95
CA ALA A 90 5.12 -1.07 8.15
C ALA A 90 5.37 -1.72 6.79
N ARG A 91 6.65 -1.98 6.47
CA ARG A 91 7.07 -2.76 5.30
C ARG A 91 8.10 -3.80 5.68
N ARG A 92 7.94 -5.01 5.17
CA ARG A 92 8.88 -6.11 5.34
C ARG A 92 9.40 -6.54 3.97
N VAL A 93 10.68 -6.80 3.89
CA VAL A 93 11.31 -7.49 2.76
C VAL A 93 11.90 -8.78 3.29
N GLU A 94 11.49 -9.90 2.71
CA GLU A 94 12.08 -11.21 2.96
C GLU A 94 12.84 -11.65 1.71
N LEU A 95 14.13 -11.97 1.86
CA LEU A 95 14.99 -12.43 0.79
C LEU A 95 15.43 -13.85 1.09
N LEU A 96 15.30 -14.72 0.10
CA LEU A 96 15.85 -16.07 0.10
C LEU A 96 16.86 -16.16 -1.04
N GLY A 97 18.06 -16.62 -0.73
CA GLY A 97 19.12 -16.75 -1.72
C GLY A 97 20.34 -17.44 -1.17
N GLU A 98 21.49 -17.23 -1.80
CA GLU A 98 22.75 -17.86 -1.45
C GLU A 98 23.82 -16.81 -1.11
N ARG A 99 24.65 -17.11 -0.10
CA ARG A 99 25.87 -16.36 0.19
C ARG A 99 27.01 -17.36 0.48
N ASN A 100 28.08 -17.30 -0.31
CA ASN A 100 29.24 -18.18 -0.19
C ASN A 100 28.87 -19.68 -0.20
N GLY A 101 28.03 -20.13 -1.14
CA GLY A 101 27.63 -21.54 -1.25
C GLY A 101 26.59 -22.00 -0.23
N ARG A 102 26.03 -21.10 0.58
CA ARG A 102 25.06 -21.44 1.64
C ARG A 102 23.76 -20.68 1.46
N GLU A 103 22.64 -21.38 1.66
CA GLU A 103 21.33 -20.74 1.70
C GLU A 103 21.25 -19.76 2.86
N VAL A 104 20.72 -18.57 2.58
CA VAL A 104 20.53 -17.49 3.54
C VAL A 104 19.13 -16.92 3.38
N ARG A 105 18.49 -16.68 4.53
CA ARG A 105 17.29 -15.87 4.65
C ARG A 105 17.62 -14.55 5.32
N LEU A 106 17.28 -13.44 4.68
CA LEU A 106 17.36 -12.10 5.26
C LEU A 106 15.97 -11.52 5.41
N VAL A 107 15.70 -10.89 6.54
CA VAL A 107 14.44 -10.22 6.81
C VAL A 107 14.74 -8.79 7.26
N TYR A 108 14.18 -7.84 6.54
CA TYR A 108 14.30 -6.42 6.84
C TYR A 108 12.93 -5.85 7.14
N ASP A 109 12.79 -5.27 8.33
CA ASP A 109 11.57 -4.56 8.75
C ASP A 109 11.83 -3.05 8.75
N CYS A 110 10.93 -2.30 8.12
CA CYS A 110 10.87 -0.86 8.21
C CYS A 110 9.53 -0.48 8.82
N MET A 111 9.57 0.25 9.94
CA MET A 111 8.40 0.79 10.61
C MET A 111 8.54 2.29 10.75
N SER A 112 7.50 3.02 10.39
CA SER A 112 7.40 4.47 10.53
C SER A 112 6.15 4.79 11.34
N GLY A 113 6.30 5.54 12.42
CA GLY A 113 5.17 6.03 13.21
C GLY A 113 4.80 7.47 12.87
N PRO A 114 3.82 8.02 13.59
CA PRO A 114 3.51 9.44 13.49
C PRO A 114 4.73 10.28 13.87
N HIS A 115 4.88 11.40 13.17
CA HIS A 115 5.98 12.33 13.38
C HIS A 115 5.43 13.71 13.74
N PRO A 116 5.99 14.42 14.73
CA PRO A 116 5.45 15.70 15.19
C PRO A 116 5.31 16.76 14.09
N ARG A 117 6.25 16.75 13.13
CA ARG A 117 6.27 17.67 11.97
C ARG A 117 5.48 17.15 10.77
N TRP A 118 5.34 15.84 10.63
CA TRP A 118 4.83 15.20 9.41
C TRP A 118 3.71 14.25 9.82
N ARG A 119 2.47 14.63 9.54
CA ARG A 119 1.27 13.89 9.98
C ARG A 119 1.21 12.54 9.25
N GLY A 120 1.70 11.50 9.93
CA GLY A 120 1.51 10.09 9.59
C GLY A 120 2.76 9.34 9.11
N GLY A 121 2.93 8.12 9.63
CA GLY A 121 4.06 7.26 9.31
C GLY A 121 4.05 6.74 7.87
N ARG A 122 2.89 6.54 7.24
CA ARG A 122 2.82 6.02 5.87
C ARG A 122 3.38 7.00 4.84
N ALA A 123 3.06 8.29 4.98
CA ALA A 123 3.53 9.33 4.07
C ALA A 123 5.07 9.46 4.07
N LEU A 124 5.70 9.30 5.24
CA LEU A 124 7.17 9.33 5.36
C LEU A 124 7.85 8.24 4.53
N GLY A 125 7.26 7.04 4.48
CA GLY A 125 7.79 5.92 3.70
C GLY A 125 7.82 6.16 2.19
N THR A 126 7.11 7.18 1.69
CA THR A 126 7.10 7.58 0.27
C THR A 126 7.88 8.87 0.06
N GLY A 127 7.61 9.89 0.88
CA GLY A 127 8.20 11.22 0.72
C GLY A 127 9.70 11.28 1.00
N VAL A 128 10.19 10.55 2.00
CA VAL A 128 11.62 10.58 2.35
C VAL A 128 12.48 9.97 1.24
N PRO A 129 12.21 8.74 0.73
CA PRO A 129 12.97 8.19 -0.38
C PRO A 129 12.92 9.05 -1.65
N ALA A 130 11.74 9.61 -1.99
CA ALA A 130 11.60 10.49 -3.15
C ALA A 130 12.48 11.75 -3.02
N SER A 131 12.51 12.36 -1.83
CA SER A 131 13.35 13.52 -1.54
C SER A 131 14.85 13.19 -1.62
N LEU A 132 15.27 12.04 -1.08
CA LEU A 132 16.66 11.60 -1.16
C LEU A 132 17.09 11.35 -2.60
N GLY A 133 16.25 10.70 -3.41
CA GLY A 133 16.53 10.50 -4.83
C GLY A 133 16.69 11.81 -5.60
N ALA A 134 15.83 12.80 -5.33
CA ALA A 134 15.95 14.13 -5.93
C ALA A 134 17.25 14.86 -5.53
N GLN A 135 17.66 14.74 -4.26
CA GLN A 135 18.92 15.31 -3.77
C GLN A 135 20.13 14.64 -4.43
N TRP A 136 20.14 13.30 -4.50
CA TRP A 136 21.24 12.57 -5.16
C TRP A 136 21.38 12.92 -6.64
N LEU A 137 20.26 13.08 -7.34
CA LEU A 137 20.27 13.54 -8.73
C LEU A 137 20.84 14.96 -8.86
N ALA A 138 20.46 15.87 -7.96
CA ALA A 138 20.97 17.24 -7.97
C ALA A 138 22.48 17.33 -7.65
N GLU A 139 22.97 16.40 -6.83
CA GLU A 139 24.39 16.30 -6.43
C GLU A 139 25.23 15.44 -7.39
N GLY A 140 24.62 14.77 -8.38
CA GLY A 140 25.31 13.86 -9.29
C GLY A 140 25.81 12.57 -8.62
N SER A 141 25.18 12.15 -7.53
CA SER A 141 25.50 10.92 -6.80
C SER A 141 24.84 9.66 -7.39
N VAL A 142 23.87 9.85 -8.29
CA VAL A 142 23.21 8.81 -9.10
C VAL A 142 22.99 9.30 -10.52
#